data_AF-A0A9W9UWD2-F1
#
_entry.id   AF-A0A9W9UWD2-F1
#
_cell.length_a   1.000
_cell.length_b   1.000
_cell.length_c   1.000
_cell.angle_alpha   90.00
_cell.angle_beta   90.00
_cell.angle_gamma   90.00
#
_symmetry.space_group_name_H-M   'P 1'
#
loop_
_entity.id
_entity.type
_entity.pdbx_description
1 polymer ?
#
loop_
_entity_poly.entity_id
_entity_poly.type
_entity_poly.pdbx_seq_one_letter_code
_entity_poly.pdbx_strand_id
1 'polypeptide(L)'
;MTRNGKNTPDLDALASESWFFNQPNENIDTIRARLGPSLNSFIDSIYDPTPGFFYWVSRLRMELVDESFPLEDNDFEDKERFIIIHDTTPDLGSHCLGVLYDQLNHRASFPLTIENSGSIEPVAEHWDMWFPLETILTQWIHMLRMGKITADPRNERDLSDEEANSRHQIGLWCWHPYCAAQIDGTVGAMDRYTDAIESCMQSLLPISRDAPFFTNAELDSALVPKECFICSLLTQVRSPRFKLIAPGLEVPHDKEAFTARQMFNAEGQGRDVPPFLLFASADDSHTISFNEEIHRLFFGSRNDVPFNEGDPVPI
;
A
#
# COMPACT_ATOMS: atom_id res chain seq x y z
N MET A 1 1.90 -14.26 22.67
CA MET A 1 1.04 -13.11 23.05
C MET A 1 1.26 -12.79 24.53
N THR A 2 2.32 -12.05 24.84
CA THR A 2 2.54 -11.32 26.10
C THR A 2 3.90 -10.65 25.96
N ARG A 3 3.94 -9.39 25.52
CA ARG A 3 5.23 -8.67 25.42
C ARG A 3 5.20 -7.22 25.88
N ASN A 4 4.17 -6.80 26.61
CA ASN A 4 4.20 -5.55 27.38
C ASN A 4 3.36 -5.77 28.64
N GLY A 5 4.01 -5.93 29.79
CA GLY A 5 3.38 -6.14 31.11
C GLY A 5 2.62 -4.93 31.64
N LYS A 6 1.73 -4.35 30.84
CA LYS A 6 0.64 -3.50 31.31
C LYS A 6 -0.63 -4.35 31.28
N ASN A 7 -1.39 -4.35 32.38
CA ASN A 7 -2.72 -4.93 32.41
C ASN A 7 -3.48 -4.44 31.17
N THR A 8 -4.05 -5.36 30.40
CA THR A 8 -4.96 -5.02 29.32
C THR A 8 -5.99 -4.06 29.91
N PRO A 9 -6.08 -2.80 29.45
CA PRO A 9 -7.05 -1.87 30.00
C PRO A 9 -8.43 -2.50 29.86
N ASP A 10 -9.24 -2.35 30.90
CA ASP A 10 -10.60 -2.85 30.91
C ASP A 10 -11.36 -2.19 29.76
N LEU A 11 -11.62 -2.98 28.71
CA LEU A 11 -12.29 -2.50 27.50
C LEU A 11 -13.73 -2.09 27.82
N ASP A 12 -14.35 -2.72 28.82
CA ASP A 12 -15.70 -2.37 29.25
C ASP A 12 -15.69 -1.03 30.00
N ALA A 13 -14.65 -0.76 30.79
CA ALA A 13 -14.45 0.54 31.44
C ALA A 13 -14.21 1.66 30.40
N LEU A 14 -13.34 1.42 29.40
CA LEU A 14 -13.08 2.39 28.33
C LEU A 14 -14.30 2.64 27.43
N ALA A 15 -15.09 1.59 27.13
CA ALA A 15 -16.33 1.72 26.36
C ALA A 15 -17.46 2.40 27.15
N SER A 16 -17.41 2.35 28.48
CA SER A 16 -18.37 3.03 29.36
C SER A 16 -18.11 4.53 29.51
N GLU A 17 -16.92 5.00 29.15
CA GLU A 17 -16.59 6.43 29.12
C GLU A 17 -17.06 7.04 27.79
N SER A 18 -18.16 7.80 27.80
CA SER A 18 -18.60 8.56 26.62
C SER A 18 -17.61 9.70 26.33
N TRP A 19 -16.54 9.38 25.61
CA TRP A 19 -15.38 10.26 25.50
C TRP A 19 -15.58 11.45 24.56
N PHE A 20 -16.27 11.23 23.43
CA PHE A 20 -16.39 12.24 22.37
C PHE A 20 -17.00 13.58 22.85
N PHE A 21 -17.83 13.54 23.89
CA PHE A 21 -18.56 14.70 24.41
C PHE A 21 -18.00 15.31 25.70
N ASN A 22 -16.89 14.79 26.23
CA ASN A 22 -16.26 15.38 27.42
C ASN A 22 -15.40 16.61 27.11
N GLN A 23 -15.28 17.00 25.83
CA GLN A 23 -14.69 18.27 25.44
C GLN A 23 -15.79 19.33 25.29
N PRO A 24 -15.68 20.50 25.95
CA PRO A 24 -16.67 21.56 25.86
C PRO A 24 -16.58 22.22 24.48
N ASN A 25 -17.26 21.65 23.50
CA ASN A 25 -17.37 22.23 22.16
C ASN A 25 -18.79 22.75 21.95
N GLU A 26 -18.93 24.06 21.75
CA GLU A 26 -20.21 24.79 21.73
C GLU A 26 -21.13 24.41 20.56
N ASN A 27 -20.69 23.54 19.64
CA ASN A 27 -21.39 23.21 18.40
C ASN A 27 -21.88 21.75 18.30
N ILE A 28 -21.65 20.93 19.33
CA ILE A 28 -22.00 19.51 19.33
C ILE A 28 -23.51 19.30 19.12
N ASP A 29 -24.35 19.98 19.90
CA ASP A 29 -25.81 19.79 19.84
C ASP A 29 -26.37 20.21 18.46
N THR A 30 -25.80 21.25 17.87
CA THR A 30 -26.13 21.71 16.51
C THR A 30 -25.77 20.66 15.46
N ILE A 31 -24.59 20.05 15.58
CA ILE A 31 -24.16 18.98 14.67
C ILE A 31 -25.08 17.77 14.84
N ARG A 32 -25.35 17.32 16.06
CA ARG A 32 -26.22 16.16 16.35
C ARG A 32 -27.62 16.31 15.78
N ALA A 33 -28.18 17.53 15.80
CA ALA A 33 -29.48 17.82 15.21
C ALA A 33 -29.53 17.59 13.69
N ARG A 34 -28.37 17.69 13.01
CA ARG A 34 -28.20 17.50 11.56
C ARG A 34 -27.75 16.08 11.20
N LEU A 35 -27.32 15.27 12.17
CA LEU A 35 -26.92 13.89 11.94
C LEU A 35 -28.13 12.95 11.90
N GLY A 36 -28.06 11.96 11.03
CA GLY A 36 -29.01 10.85 10.99
C GLY A 36 -29.07 10.10 12.33
N PRO A 37 -30.24 9.56 12.73
CA PRO A 37 -30.39 8.85 14.01
C PRO A 37 -29.40 7.70 14.22
N SER A 38 -29.05 6.98 13.14
CA SER A 38 -28.07 5.89 13.18
C SER A 38 -26.66 6.37 13.52
N LEU A 39 -26.24 7.51 12.97
CA LEU A 39 -24.94 8.11 13.25
C LEU A 39 -24.88 8.68 14.66
N ASN A 40 -25.97 9.30 15.13
CA ASN A 40 -26.11 9.70 16.53
C ASN A 40 -25.95 8.51 17.49
N SER A 41 -26.62 7.39 17.21
CA SER A 41 -26.49 6.16 18.01
C SER A 41 -25.08 5.57 17.95
N PHE A 42 -24.41 5.65 16.81
CA PHE A 42 -23.02 5.21 16.64
C PHE A 42 -22.08 6.06 17.50
N ILE A 43 -22.24 7.39 17.51
CA ILE A 43 -21.42 8.29 18.33
C ILE A 43 -21.60 8.02 19.82
N ASP A 44 -22.83 7.73 20.26
CA ASP A 44 -23.08 7.37 21.67
C ASP A 44 -22.39 6.07 22.10
N SER A 45 -21.97 5.25 21.13
CA SER A 45 -21.37 3.93 21.36
C SER A 45 -19.86 3.88 21.07
N ILE A 46 -19.27 4.95 20.54
CA ILE A 46 -17.87 4.95 20.09
C ILE A 46 -16.93 5.62 21.10
N TYR A 47 -15.74 5.05 21.21
CA TYR A 47 -14.61 5.61 21.92
C TYR A 47 -13.59 6.15 20.90
N ASP A 48 -13.08 7.37 21.10
CA ASP A 48 -12.01 7.96 20.29
C ASP A 48 -10.66 7.79 21.01
N PRO A 49 -9.85 6.77 20.65
CA PRO A 49 -8.60 6.49 21.35
C PRO A 49 -7.55 7.55 21.07
N THR A 50 -6.73 7.83 22.09
CA THR A 50 -5.52 8.63 21.95
C THR A 50 -4.28 7.78 22.29
N PRO A 51 -3.29 7.66 21.37
CA PRO A 51 -3.26 8.22 20.01
C PRO A 51 -4.26 7.52 19.06
N GLY A 52 -4.49 8.11 17.88
CA GLY A 52 -5.44 7.61 16.87
C GLY A 52 -5.33 6.12 16.59
N PHE A 53 -6.43 5.47 16.23
CA PHE A 53 -6.51 4.00 16.22
C PHE A 53 -5.94 3.31 15.00
N PHE A 54 -5.55 4.05 13.97
CA PHE A 54 -5.06 3.45 12.73
C PHE A 54 -4.12 4.39 11.97
N TYR A 55 -3.26 3.82 11.13
CA TYR A 55 -2.19 4.56 10.44
C TYR A 55 -2.70 5.75 9.61
N TRP A 56 -3.81 5.57 8.87
CA TRP A 56 -4.35 6.63 8.01
C TRP A 56 -5.25 7.65 8.69
N VAL A 57 -5.74 7.37 9.91
CA VAL A 57 -6.72 8.22 10.57
C VAL A 57 -6.30 8.60 11.98
N SER A 58 -6.50 9.87 12.33
CA SER A 58 -5.98 10.45 13.56
C SER A 58 -7.00 10.53 14.71
N ARG A 59 -8.24 10.94 14.42
CA ARG A 59 -9.29 11.13 15.44
C ARG A 59 -10.68 11.10 14.84
N LEU A 60 -11.69 10.98 15.70
CA LEU A 60 -13.09 11.22 15.35
C LEU A 60 -13.31 12.74 15.14
N ARG A 61 -13.92 13.14 14.01
CA ARG A 61 -14.17 14.56 13.67
C ARG A 61 -15.66 14.92 13.67
N MET A 62 -16.48 14.12 12.99
CA MET A 62 -17.94 14.33 12.86
C MET A 62 -18.29 15.75 12.41
N GLU A 63 -17.73 16.17 11.27
CA GLU A 63 -17.96 17.49 10.69
C GLU A 63 -18.62 17.37 9.33
N LEU A 64 -19.52 18.30 9.04
CA LEU A 64 -20.19 18.39 7.75
C LEU A 64 -19.23 18.91 6.69
N VAL A 65 -19.38 18.42 5.47
CA VAL A 65 -18.37 18.59 4.39
C VAL A 65 -18.74 19.75 3.44
N ASP A 66 -19.75 20.52 3.82
CA ASP A 66 -20.41 21.60 3.06
C ASP A 66 -19.43 22.63 2.43
N GLU A 67 -18.22 22.76 2.97
CA GLU A 67 -17.19 23.73 2.53
C GLU A 67 -15.93 23.08 1.90
N SER A 68 -15.84 21.75 1.86
CA SER A 68 -14.60 21.04 1.50
C SER A 68 -14.56 20.44 0.10
N PHE A 69 -15.65 20.49 -0.67
CA PHE A 69 -15.70 20.03 -2.07
C PHE A 69 -15.64 21.21 -3.05
N PRO A 70 -14.52 21.38 -3.80
CA PRO A 70 -14.31 22.55 -4.66
C PRO A 70 -14.76 22.36 -6.12
N LEU A 71 -15.14 21.14 -6.55
CA LEU A 71 -15.29 20.80 -7.98
C LEU A 71 -16.74 20.74 -8.49
N GLU A 72 -17.73 20.51 -7.62
CA GLU A 72 -19.11 20.80 -7.98
C GLU A 72 -19.36 22.30 -7.68
N ASP A 73 -19.90 23.06 -8.63
CA ASP A 73 -20.71 24.21 -8.26
C ASP A 73 -21.65 23.68 -7.17
N ASN A 74 -21.49 24.16 -5.92
CA ASN A 74 -22.11 23.62 -4.71
C ASN A 74 -23.64 23.88 -4.68
N ASP A 75 -24.32 23.42 -5.71
CA ASP A 75 -25.77 23.30 -5.92
C ASP A 75 -26.27 21.94 -5.41
N PHE A 76 -25.50 21.24 -4.56
CA PHE A 76 -26.10 20.25 -3.67
C PHE A 76 -27.16 20.96 -2.82
N GLU A 77 -28.44 20.79 -3.18
CA GLU A 77 -29.57 21.18 -2.35
C GLU A 77 -29.52 20.48 -0.97
N ASP A 78 -28.74 19.39 -0.84
CA ASP A 78 -28.56 18.57 0.35
C ASP A 78 -27.13 18.67 0.94
N LYS A 79 -26.67 19.88 1.29
CA LYS A 79 -25.34 20.09 1.90
C LYS A 79 -25.12 19.22 3.14
N GLU A 80 -26.18 18.94 3.89
CA GLU A 80 -26.13 18.12 5.09
C GLU A 80 -25.94 16.60 4.85
N ARG A 81 -25.82 16.17 3.60
CA ARG A 81 -25.75 14.75 3.24
C ARG A 81 -24.44 14.08 3.64
N PHE A 82 -23.31 14.79 3.61
CA PHE A 82 -22.00 14.19 3.81
C PHE A 82 -21.37 14.61 5.14
N ILE A 83 -20.74 13.65 5.81
CA ILE A 83 -20.05 13.84 7.11
C ILE A 83 -18.64 13.26 7.04
N ILE A 84 -17.63 14.01 7.49
CA ILE A 84 -16.31 13.45 7.81
C ILE A 84 -16.39 12.79 9.19
N ILE A 85 -16.36 11.46 9.22
CA ILE A 85 -16.38 10.66 10.44
C ILE A 85 -15.01 10.70 11.12
N HIS A 86 -13.93 10.45 10.37
CA HIS A 86 -12.56 10.42 10.89
C HIS A 86 -11.65 11.38 10.13
N ASP A 87 -10.79 12.11 10.83
CA ASP A 87 -9.72 12.89 10.20
C ASP A 87 -8.61 11.97 9.66
N THR A 88 -8.03 12.36 8.52
CA THR A 88 -6.78 11.75 8.02
C THR A 88 -5.61 12.18 8.90
N THR A 89 -4.60 11.32 9.02
CA THR A 89 -3.35 11.68 9.69
C THR A 89 -2.63 12.79 8.93
N PRO A 90 -2.31 13.95 9.55
CA PRO A 90 -1.81 15.13 8.86
C PRO A 90 -0.43 14.92 8.22
N ASP A 91 0.37 13.99 8.73
CA ASP A 91 1.69 13.66 8.19
C ASP A 91 1.64 12.92 6.84
N LEU A 92 0.44 12.54 6.36
CA LEU A 92 0.26 11.87 5.07
C LEU A 92 0.15 12.83 3.88
N GLY A 93 -0.11 14.13 4.11
CA GLY A 93 -0.18 15.10 3.04
C GLY A 93 -0.94 16.38 3.39
N SER A 94 -0.83 17.37 2.50
CA SER A 94 -1.67 18.58 2.57
C SER A 94 -3.10 18.30 2.10
N HIS A 95 -4.04 19.17 2.46
CA HIS A 95 -5.45 19.12 1.99
C HIS A 95 -6.11 17.75 2.21
N CYS A 96 -5.86 17.18 3.39
CA CYS A 96 -6.43 15.90 3.81
C CYS A 96 -7.97 15.91 3.82
N LEU A 97 -8.57 14.85 3.28
CA LEU A 97 -9.99 14.57 3.33
C LEU A 97 -10.18 13.22 4.02
N GLY A 98 -10.85 13.26 5.16
CA GLY A 98 -11.05 12.13 6.05
C GLY A 98 -11.96 11.03 5.48
N VAL A 99 -12.44 10.15 6.36
CA VAL A 99 -13.50 9.19 5.99
C VAL A 99 -14.81 9.95 5.82
N LEU A 100 -15.29 9.99 4.59
CA LEU A 100 -16.56 10.59 4.22
C LEU A 100 -17.69 9.58 4.39
N TYR A 101 -18.82 10.03 4.90
CA TYR A 101 -20.02 9.23 5.07
C TYR A 101 -21.21 9.94 4.44
N ASP A 102 -21.88 9.24 3.53
CA ASP A 102 -23.14 9.63 2.92
C ASP A 102 -24.30 9.19 3.81
N GLN A 103 -24.92 10.15 4.49
CA GLN A 103 -26.04 9.92 5.40
C GLN A 103 -27.28 9.37 4.69
N LEU A 104 -27.46 9.69 3.41
CA LEU A 104 -28.63 9.26 2.63
C LEU A 104 -28.52 7.78 2.24
N ASN A 105 -27.32 7.37 1.82
CA ASN A 105 -27.08 6.03 1.31
C ASN A 105 -26.47 5.06 2.34
N HIS A 106 -26.11 5.57 3.51
CA HIS A 106 -25.43 4.83 4.58
C HIS A 106 -24.14 4.14 4.11
N ARG A 107 -23.32 4.87 3.35
CA ARG A 107 -22.04 4.40 2.80
C ARG A 107 -20.94 5.41 3.06
N ALA A 108 -19.71 4.95 2.97
CA ALA A 108 -18.51 5.72 3.21
C ALA A 108 -17.51 5.58 2.06
N SER A 109 -16.69 6.61 1.89
CA SER A 109 -15.52 6.58 1.04
C SER A 109 -14.33 7.21 1.76
N PHE A 110 -13.12 6.90 1.29
CA PHE A 110 -11.88 7.41 1.88
C PHE A 110 -10.91 7.86 0.79
N PRO A 111 -11.09 9.08 0.24
CA PRO A 111 -10.25 9.63 -0.84
C PRO A 111 -8.87 10.08 -0.36
N LEU A 112 -8.63 10.13 0.96
CA LEU A 112 -7.41 10.58 1.64
C LEU A 112 -7.15 12.09 1.54
N THR A 113 -7.32 12.70 0.36
CA THR A 113 -7.12 14.13 0.09
C THR A 113 -8.27 14.71 -0.73
N ILE A 114 -8.46 16.03 -0.63
CA ILE A 114 -9.48 16.77 -1.41
C ILE A 114 -9.19 16.68 -2.91
N GLU A 115 -7.92 16.63 -3.31
CA GLU A 115 -7.51 16.51 -4.71
C GLU A 115 -8.02 15.20 -5.37
N ASN A 116 -8.30 14.18 -4.57
CA ASN A 116 -8.84 12.90 -5.03
C ASN A 116 -10.38 12.87 -5.04
N SER A 117 -11.08 13.99 -4.77
CA SER A 117 -12.54 14.00 -4.69
C SER A 117 -13.21 13.62 -6.01
N GLY A 118 -12.59 13.93 -7.15
CA GLY A 118 -13.04 13.48 -8.48
C GLY A 118 -13.03 11.96 -8.70
N SER A 119 -12.50 11.16 -7.76
CA SER A 119 -12.63 9.70 -7.80
C SER A 119 -13.91 9.19 -7.13
N ILE A 120 -14.64 10.05 -6.41
CA ILE A 120 -15.83 9.70 -5.62
C ILE A 120 -17.05 10.58 -5.97
N GLU A 121 -16.82 11.66 -6.72
CA GLU A 121 -17.82 12.63 -7.20
C GLU A 121 -17.92 12.60 -8.72
N PRO A 122 -19.13 12.62 -9.31
CA PRO A 122 -20.43 12.54 -8.63
C PRO A 122 -20.73 11.13 -8.09
N VAL A 123 -21.42 11.03 -6.94
CA VAL A 123 -21.70 9.73 -6.27
C VAL A 123 -22.40 8.71 -7.19
N ALA A 124 -23.29 9.18 -8.07
CA ALA A 124 -24.02 8.31 -8.98
C ALA A 124 -23.13 7.63 -10.03
N GLU A 125 -22.02 8.28 -10.40
CA GLU A 125 -21.07 7.77 -11.41
C GLU A 125 -19.96 6.92 -10.77
N HIS A 126 -19.61 7.22 -9.52
CA HIS A 126 -18.51 6.58 -8.78
C HIS A 126 -18.99 5.66 -7.65
N TRP A 127 -20.18 5.06 -7.79
CA TRP A 127 -20.81 4.25 -6.75
C TRP A 127 -19.96 3.07 -6.27
N ASP A 128 -19.08 2.56 -7.12
CA ASP A 128 -18.12 1.50 -6.83
C ASP A 128 -17.05 1.91 -5.80
N MET A 129 -16.87 3.21 -5.57
CA MET A 129 -15.95 3.78 -4.58
C MET A 129 -16.62 4.08 -3.22
N TRP A 130 -17.91 3.75 -3.07
CA TRP A 130 -18.69 3.94 -1.84
C TRP A 130 -19.06 2.59 -1.20
N PHE A 131 -18.57 2.35 0.01
CA PHE A 131 -18.69 1.06 0.72
C PHE A 131 -19.45 1.20 2.03
N PRO A 132 -20.08 0.16 2.57
CA PRO A 132 -20.51 0.17 3.97
C PRO A 132 -19.32 0.51 4.88
N LEU A 133 -19.52 1.36 5.90
CA LEU A 133 -18.44 1.80 6.80
C LEU A 133 -17.72 0.60 7.46
N GLU A 134 -18.49 -0.43 7.79
CA GLU A 134 -18.01 -1.70 8.36
C GLU A 134 -17.00 -2.39 7.44
N THR A 135 -17.13 -2.22 6.12
CA THR A 135 -16.18 -2.79 5.13
C THR A 135 -14.82 -2.13 5.28
N ILE A 136 -14.78 -0.80 5.36
CA ILE A 136 -13.56 -0.01 5.54
C ILE A 136 -12.88 -0.40 6.87
N LEU A 137 -13.65 -0.38 7.97
CA LEU A 137 -13.15 -0.72 9.30
C LEU A 137 -12.67 -2.18 9.38
N THR A 138 -13.40 -3.12 8.78
CA THR A 138 -13.00 -4.54 8.72
C THR A 138 -11.69 -4.71 7.97
N GLN A 139 -11.50 -3.98 6.87
CA GLN A 139 -10.25 -4.04 6.12
C GLN A 139 -9.07 -3.48 6.92
N TRP A 140 -9.28 -2.43 7.71
CA TRP A 140 -8.25 -1.89 8.60
C TRP A 140 -7.87 -2.89 9.70
N ILE A 141 -8.87 -3.54 10.33
CA ILE A 141 -8.64 -4.64 11.27
C ILE A 141 -7.88 -5.80 10.62
N HIS A 142 -8.23 -6.14 9.38
CA HIS A 142 -7.51 -7.17 8.63
C HIS A 142 -6.04 -6.78 8.42
N MET A 143 -5.76 -5.54 8.02
CA MET A 143 -4.39 -5.02 7.85
C MET A 143 -3.57 -5.04 9.15
N LEU A 144 -4.19 -4.75 10.29
CA LEU A 144 -3.55 -4.92 11.60
C LEU A 144 -3.23 -6.38 11.90
N ARG A 145 -4.21 -7.27 11.71
CA ARG A 145 -4.06 -8.71 12.01
C ARG A 145 -3.03 -9.39 11.12
N MET A 146 -2.95 -9.00 9.85
CA MET A 146 -1.95 -9.53 8.92
C MET A 146 -0.55 -8.92 9.11
N GLY A 147 -0.41 -7.92 9.98
CA GLY A 147 0.86 -7.23 10.23
C GLY A 147 1.29 -6.27 9.11
N LYS A 148 0.36 -5.84 8.24
CA LYS A 148 0.63 -4.81 7.24
C LYS A 148 0.85 -3.45 7.90
N ILE A 149 0.11 -3.21 8.98
CA ILE A 149 0.25 -2.06 9.85
C ILE A 149 0.48 -2.58 11.26
N THR A 150 1.47 -2.03 11.96
CA THR A 150 1.83 -2.42 13.33
C THR A 150 2.00 -1.20 14.21
N ALA A 151 1.83 -1.38 15.52
CA ALA A 151 2.16 -0.37 16.50
C ALA A 151 3.62 -0.53 16.98
N ASP A 152 4.43 0.53 16.87
CA ASP A 152 5.77 0.61 17.45
C ASP A 152 5.92 1.95 18.20
N PRO A 153 6.07 1.93 19.54
CA PRO A 153 6.15 3.15 20.33
C PRO A 153 7.54 3.82 20.29
N ARG A 154 8.55 3.19 19.68
CA ARG A 154 9.89 3.77 19.54
C ARG A 154 9.85 4.95 18.57
N ASN A 155 10.65 5.99 18.80
CA ASN A 155 10.78 7.06 17.81
C ASN A 155 11.59 6.56 16.62
N GLU A 156 11.34 7.13 15.44
CA GLU A 156 12.12 6.82 14.24
C GLU A 156 13.64 7.04 14.43
N ARG A 157 14.02 8.03 15.27
CA ARG A 157 15.43 8.31 15.62
C ARG A 157 16.11 7.22 16.43
N ASP A 158 15.33 6.34 17.07
CA ASP A 158 15.81 5.24 17.89
C ASP A 158 15.95 3.93 17.09
N LEU A 159 15.59 3.95 15.81
CA LEU A 159 15.66 2.82 14.90
C LEU A 159 17.03 2.74 14.21
N SER A 160 17.42 1.55 13.80
CA SER A 160 18.53 1.43 12.84
C SER A 160 18.13 2.01 11.49
N ASP A 161 19.12 2.40 10.67
CA ASP A 161 18.86 2.84 9.29
C ASP A 161 18.11 1.77 8.47
N GLU A 162 18.39 0.49 8.73
CA GLU A 162 17.70 -0.64 8.10
C GLU A 162 16.20 -0.67 8.48
N GLU A 163 15.89 -0.55 9.78
CA GLU A 163 14.51 -0.52 10.28
C GLU A 163 13.75 0.69 9.73
N ALA A 164 14.37 1.87 9.74
CA ALA A 164 13.77 3.12 9.25
C ALA A 164 13.50 3.09 7.73
N ASN A 165 14.33 2.40 6.94
CA ASN A 165 14.12 2.26 5.50
C ASN A 165 13.11 1.15 5.14
N SER A 166 12.93 0.16 6.01
CA SER A 166 12.03 -0.99 5.76
C SER A 166 10.54 -0.68 5.93
N ARG A 167 10.19 0.43 6.58
CA ARG A 167 8.82 0.78 6.96
C ARG A 167 8.63 2.29 7.01
N HIS A 168 7.40 2.75 6.81
CA HIS A 168 7.06 4.15 7.04
C HIS A 168 6.38 4.29 8.41
N GLN A 169 6.86 5.19 9.26
CA GLN A 169 6.31 5.38 10.60
C GLN A 169 5.70 6.77 10.79
N ILE A 170 4.46 6.81 11.29
CA ILE A 170 3.78 8.03 11.69
C ILE A 170 3.30 7.85 13.14
N GLY A 171 3.91 8.61 14.04
CA GLY A 171 3.67 8.47 15.47
C GLY A 171 3.90 7.03 15.93
N LEU A 172 2.83 6.41 16.44
CA LEU A 172 2.84 5.03 16.95
C LEU A 172 2.65 3.97 15.85
N TRP A 173 2.18 4.35 14.66
CA TRP A 173 1.85 3.40 13.61
C TRP A 173 2.96 3.26 12.58
N CYS A 174 3.30 2.02 12.25
CA CYS A 174 4.19 1.68 11.16
C CYS A 174 3.39 1.02 10.03
N TRP A 175 3.57 1.50 8.81
CA TRP A 175 3.14 0.85 7.59
C TRP A 175 4.31 0.09 6.96
N HIS A 176 4.10 -1.20 6.72
CA HIS A 176 5.07 -2.07 6.06
C HIS A 176 4.76 -2.22 4.57
N PRO A 177 5.72 -1.96 3.64
CA PRO A 177 5.53 -2.15 2.20
C PRO A 177 5.13 -3.58 1.82
N TYR A 178 5.47 -4.57 2.65
CA TYR A 178 4.99 -5.94 2.60
C TYR A 178 4.96 -6.56 4.01
N CYS A 179 4.27 -7.68 4.22
CA CYS A 179 4.31 -8.41 5.49
C CYS A 179 4.48 -9.92 5.26
N ALA A 180 4.80 -10.66 6.33
CA ALA A 180 5.03 -12.11 6.26
C ALA A 180 3.85 -12.87 5.63
N ALA A 181 2.61 -12.53 5.99
CA ALA A 181 1.42 -13.16 5.41
C ALA A 181 1.31 -12.93 3.88
N GLN A 182 1.76 -11.77 3.38
CA GLN A 182 1.80 -11.49 1.94
C GLN A 182 2.90 -12.28 1.25
N ILE A 183 4.06 -12.46 1.90
CA ILE A 183 5.14 -13.31 1.39
C ILE A 183 4.65 -14.76 1.32
N ASP A 184 4.15 -15.33 2.42
CA ASP A 184 3.67 -16.71 2.50
C ASP A 184 2.58 -16.99 1.45
N GLY A 185 1.64 -16.06 1.30
CA GLY A 185 0.57 -16.15 0.31
C GLY A 185 1.12 -16.15 -1.13
N THR A 186 2.11 -15.30 -1.40
CA THR A 186 2.76 -15.21 -2.72
C THR A 186 3.62 -16.44 -3.01
N VAL A 187 4.39 -16.93 -2.04
CA VAL A 187 5.15 -18.19 -2.13
C VAL A 187 4.20 -19.33 -2.47
N GLY A 188 3.10 -19.46 -1.73
CA GLY A 188 2.09 -20.49 -1.99
C GLY A 188 1.44 -20.37 -3.37
N ALA A 189 1.23 -19.15 -3.88
CA ALA A 189 0.71 -18.93 -5.23
C ALA A 189 1.73 -19.32 -6.31
N MET A 190 2.99 -18.91 -6.15
CA MET A 190 4.09 -19.25 -7.06
C MET A 190 4.37 -20.76 -7.09
N ASP A 191 4.32 -21.43 -5.95
CA ASP A 191 4.48 -22.89 -5.87
C ASP A 191 3.33 -23.60 -6.62
N ARG A 192 2.08 -23.18 -6.42
CA ARG A 192 0.93 -23.75 -7.18
C ARG A 192 1.04 -23.52 -8.67
N TYR A 193 1.51 -22.34 -9.08
CA TYR A 193 1.72 -22.01 -10.49
C TYR A 193 2.83 -22.86 -11.11
N THR A 194 3.95 -23.01 -10.40
CA THR A 194 5.06 -23.89 -10.78
C THR A 194 4.57 -25.34 -10.93
N ASP A 195 3.81 -25.85 -9.96
CA ASP A 195 3.26 -27.21 -9.98
C ASP A 195 2.35 -27.44 -11.20
N ALA A 196 1.51 -26.46 -11.53
CA ALA A 196 0.65 -26.52 -12.70
C ALA A 196 1.45 -26.59 -14.00
N ILE A 197 2.48 -25.75 -14.17
CA ILE A 197 3.37 -25.79 -15.34
C ILE A 197 4.09 -27.14 -15.42
N GLU A 198 4.73 -27.55 -14.34
CA GLU A 198 5.52 -28.79 -14.30
C GLU A 198 4.66 -30.03 -14.62
N SER A 199 3.40 -30.04 -14.21
CA SER A 199 2.47 -31.14 -14.52
C SER A 199 2.16 -31.29 -16.01
N CYS A 200 2.30 -30.21 -16.78
CA CYS A 200 2.06 -30.17 -18.22
C CYS A 200 3.33 -30.44 -19.05
N MET A 201 4.51 -30.44 -18.43
CA MET A 201 5.79 -30.55 -19.13
C MET A 201 6.19 -32.00 -19.37
N GLN A 202 6.67 -32.29 -20.59
CA GLN A 202 7.17 -33.62 -20.95
C GLN A 202 8.58 -33.90 -20.43
N SER A 203 9.35 -32.83 -20.15
CA SER A 203 10.71 -32.89 -19.66
C SER A 203 10.92 -31.83 -18.59
N LEU A 204 11.50 -32.22 -17.46
CA LEU A 204 11.85 -31.36 -16.34
C LEU A 204 13.38 -31.31 -16.18
N LEU A 205 13.88 -30.18 -15.71
CA LEU A 205 15.27 -30.00 -15.35
C LEU A 205 15.61 -30.86 -14.11
N PRO A 206 16.82 -31.43 -14.03
CA PRO A 206 17.25 -32.25 -12.89
C PRO A 206 17.68 -31.36 -11.70
N ILE A 207 16.79 -30.48 -11.24
CA ILE A 207 17.03 -29.54 -10.14
C ILE A 207 16.29 -30.04 -8.90
N SER A 208 16.90 -29.86 -7.72
CA SER A 208 16.26 -30.19 -6.45
C SER A 208 15.08 -29.26 -6.17
N ARG A 209 13.92 -29.84 -5.87
CA ARG A 209 12.70 -29.09 -5.52
C ARG A 209 12.72 -28.53 -4.10
N ASP A 210 13.55 -29.12 -3.25
CA ASP A 210 13.65 -28.74 -1.83
C ASP A 210 14.62 -27.56 -1.60
N ALA A 211 15.31 -27.11 -2.66
CA ALA A 211 16.19 -25.97 -2.62
C ALA A 211 15.42 -24.67 -2.96
N PRO A 212 15.66 -23.58 -2.22
CA PRO A 212 15.09 -22.28 -2.54
C PRO A 212 15.56 -21.82 -3.92
N PHE A 213 14.76 -21.01 -4.59
CA PHE A 213 15.08 -20.58 -5.95
C PHE A 213 16.35 -19.72 -5.99
N PHE A 214 16.57 -18.90 -4.96
CA PHE A 214 17.81 -18.19 -4.74
C PHE A 214 18.26 -18.29 -3.28
N THR A 215 19.57 -18.21 -3.06
CA THR A 215 20.16 -18.02 -1.73
C THR A 215 20.39 -16.54 -1.45
N ASN A 216 20.47 -16.16 -0.16
CA ASN A 216 20.83 -14.78 0.22
C ASN A 216 22.15 -14.33 -0.41
N ALA A 217 23.14 -15.23 -0.51
CA ALA A 217 24.45 -14.89 -1.10
C ALA A 217 24.36 -14.59 -2.61
N GLU A 218 23.48 -15.27 -3.34
CA GLU A 218 23.25 -15.01 -4.78
C GLU A 218 22.54 -13.67 -5.00
N LEU A 219 21.57 -13.33 -4.13
CA LEU A 219 20.89 -12.04 -4.18
C LEU A 219 21.79 -10.88 -3.75
N ASP A 220 22.62 -11.08 -2.74
CA ASP A 220 23.65 -10.12 -2.32
C ASP A 220 24.66 -9.86 -3.46
N SER A 221 25.04 -10.92 -4.21
CA SER A 221 25.92 -10.80 -5.38
C SER A 221 25.28 -10.01 -6.52
N ALA A 222 23.94 -10.08 -6.64
CA ALA A 222 23.13 -9.29 -7.56
C ALA A 222 22.74 -7.90 -7.03
N LEU A 223 23.35 -7.47 -5.91
CA LEU A 223 23.11 -6.18 -5.26
C LEU A 223 21.64 -5.94 -4.91
N VAL A 224 20.87 -7.01 -4.69
CA VAL A 224 19.45 -6.90 -4.30
C VAL A 224 19.39 -6.44 -2.84
N PRO A 225 18.58 -5.41 -2.51
CA PRO A 225 18.43 -4.98 -1.12
C PRO A 225 17.94 -6.12 -0.22
N LYS A 226 18.56 -6.26 0.96
CA LYS A 226 18.24 -7.35 1.90
C LYS A 226 16.80 -7.29 2.38
N GLU A 227 16.37 -6.11 2.81
CA GLU A 227 15.02 -5.85 3.31
C GLU A 227 14.05 -5.51 2.18
N CYS A 228 13.93 -6.40 1.19
CA CYS A 228 12.94 -6.25 0.13
C CYS A 228 12.03 -7.47 -0.02
N PHE A 229 10.84 -7.22 -0.57
CA PHE A 229 9.84 -8.24 -0.86
C PHE A 229 10.41 -9.37 -1.71
N ILE A 230 11.15 -9.03 -2.76
CA ILE A 230 11.71 -10.00 -3.71
C ILE A 230 12.75 -10.90 -3.04
N CYS A 231 13.61 -10.35 -2.18
CA CYS A 231 14.59 -11.14 -1.44
C CYS A 231 13.88 -12.16 -0.53
N SER A 232 12.89 -11.70 0.23
CA SER A 232 12.06 -12.55 1.10
C SER A 232 11.29 -13.63 0.32
N LEU A 233 10.82 -13.30 -0.90
CA LEU A 233 10.07 -14.21 -1.76
C LEU A 233 10.98 -15.29 -2.38
N LEU A 234 12.05 -14.88 -3.07
CA LEU A 234 12.88 -15.79 -3.87
C LEU A 234 13.71 -16.76 -3.02
N THR A 235 13.94 -16.43 -1.75
CA THR A 235 14.59 -17.30 -0.77
C THR A 235 13.66 -18.35 -0.17
N GLN A 236 12.36 -18.27 -0.45
CA GLN A 236 11.33 -19.20 0.06
C GLN A 236 10.61 -19.98 -1.05
N VAL A 237 10.49 -19.40 -2.25
CA VAL A 237 9.92 -20.09 -3.42
C VAL A 237 10.80 -21.26 -3.85
N ARG A 238 10.17 -22.37 -4.24
CA ARG A 238 10.87 -23.55 -4.75
C ARG A 238 11.49 -23.30 -6.11
N SER A 239 12.65 -23.90 -6.36
CA SER A 239 13.28 -23.83 -7.69
C SER A 239 12.40 -24.45 -8.78
N PRO A 240 11.94 -23.68 -9.79
CA PRO A 240 11.13 -24.24 -10.89
C PRO A 240 11.95 -25.20 -11.75
N ARG A 241 11.39 -26.32 -12.19
CA ARG A 241 12.12 -27.31 -13.01
C ARG A 241 11.88 -27.16 -14.51
N PHE A 242 11.45 -26.00 -14.96
CA PHE A 242 11.31 -25.66 -16.38
C PHE A 242 12.25 -24.52 -16.75
N LYS A 243 12.64 -24.47 -18.03
CA LYS A 243 13.54 -23.44 -18.57
C LYS A 243 12.83 -22.12 -18.88
N LEU A 244 11.59 -22.22 -19.38
CA LEU A 244 10.81 -21.09 -19.85
C LEU A 244 9.49 -21.02 -19.07
N ILE A 245 9.16 -19.85 -18.53
CA ILE A 245 7.87 -19.62 -17.85
C ILE A 245 6.75 -19.30 -18.84
N ALA A 246 7.12 -18.69 -19.97
CA ALA A 246 6.26 -18.37 -21.09
C ALA A 246 7.09 -18.40 -22.39
N PRO A 247 6.47 -18.41 -23.58
CA PRO A 247 7.21 -18.30 -24.84
C PRO A 247 8.13 -17.07 -24.83
N GLY A 248 9.43 -17.30 -24.95
CA GLY A 248 10.44 -16.24 -24.96
C GLY A 248 10.86 -15.69 -23.59
N LEU A 249 10.34 -16.17 -22.47
CA LEU A 249 10.73 -15.73 -21.12
C LEU A 249 11.43 -16.84 -20.34
N GLU A 250 12.71 -16.62 -20.01
CA GLU A 250 13.55 -17.57 -19.30
C GLU A 250 13.44 -17.45 -17.79
N VAL A 251 13.47 -18.62 -17.14
CA VAL A 251 13.65 -18.74 -15.70
C VAL A 251 15.15 -18.61 -15.37
N PRO A 252 15.55 -17.74 -14.44
CA PRO A 252 16.97 -17.47 -14.13
C PRO A 252 17.63 -18.60 -13.33
N HIS A 253 17.96 -19.69 -14.03
CA HIS A 253 18.77 -20.80 -13.50
C HIS A 253 20.27 -20.48 -13.51
N ASP A 254 20.72 -19.65 -14.45
CA ASP A 254 22.08 -19.14 -14.49
C ASP A 254 22.21 -17.90 -13.58
N LYS A 255 22.86 -18.09 -12.43
CA LYS A 255 23.00 -17.07 -11.38
C LYS A 255 23.99 -15.97 -11.75
N GLU A 256 25.00 -16.28 -12.55
CA GLU A 256 25.98 -15.31 -13.03
C GLU A 256 25.34 -14.40 -14.09
N ALA A 257 24.64 -15.00 -15.06
CA ALA A 257 23.90 -14.24 -16.06
C ALA A 257 22.77 -13.41 -15.42
N PHE A 258 22.08 -13.95 -14.42
CA PHE A 258 21.08 -13.22 -13.64
C PHE A 258 21.69 -11.99 -12.96
N THR A 259 22.85 -12.14 -12.30
CA THR A 259 23.57 -11.05 -11.62
C THR A 259 23.99 -9.97 -12.61
N ALA A 260 24.55 -10.35 -13.76
CA ALA A 260 24.98 -9.41 -14.79
C ALA A 260 23.81 -8.60 -15.39
N ARG A 261 22.59 -9.12 -15.34
CA ARG A 261 21.38 -8.46 -15.86
C ARG A 261 20.75 -7.46 -14.88
N GLN A 262 21.13 -7.46 -13.60
CA GLN A 262 20.60 -6.52 -12.59
C GLN A 262 21.30 -5.14 -12.62
N MET A 263 21.40 -4.53 -13.81
CA MET A 263 22.19 -3.32 -14.03
C MET A 263 21.74 -2.12 -13.18
N PHE A 264 20.44 -2.02 -12.89
CA PHE A 264 19.86 -0.92 -12.11
C PHE A 264 20.13 -1.02 -10.61
N ASN A 265 20.54 -2.20 -10.10
CA ASN A 265 20.84 -2.37 -8.69
C ASN A 265 22.17 -1.72 -8.28
N ALA A 266 23.08 -1.49 -9.24
CA ALA A 266 24.37 -0.85 -8.99
C ALA A 266 24.27 0.68 -8.81
N GLU A 267 23.23 1.30 -9.37
CA GLU A 267 23.04 2.77 -9.40
C GLU A 267 22.08 3.29 -8.32
N GLY A 268 21.37 2.39 -7.62
CA GLY A 268 20.43 2.73 -6.55
C GLY A 268 21.13 3.23 -5.27
N GLN A 269 21.60 4.47 -5.27
CA GLN A 269 22.08 5.16 -4.05
C GLN A 269 20.98 5.98 -3.34
N GLY A 270 19.70 5.74 -3.69
CA GLY A 270 18.53 6.45 -3.13
C GLY A 270 17.67 5.60 -2.20
N ARG A 271 16.55 6.16 -1.73
CA ARG A 271 15.50 5.43 -0.97
C ARG A 271 14.63 4.53 -1.84
N ASP A 272 14.77 4.62 -3.17
CA ASP A 272 13.93 3.87 -4.12
C ASP A 272 14.53 2.49 -4.38
N VAL A 273 13.68 1.46 -4.27
CA VAL A 273 14.06 0.08 -4.63
C VAL A 273 14.23 0.00 -6.14
N PRO A 274 15.41 -0.38 -6.65
CA PRO A 274 15.66 -0.43 -8.09
C PRO A 274 14.75 -1.46 -8.79
N PRO A 275 14.43 -1.26 -10.07
CA PRO A 275 13.67 -2.22 -10.84
C PRO A 275 14.41 -3.56 -10.90
N PHE A 276 13.67 -4.64 -10.68
CA PHE A 276 14.21 -5.99 -10.55
C PHE A 276 13.81 -6.85 -11.76
N LEU A 277 14.78 -7.39 -12.50
CA LEU A 277 14.53 -8.25 -13.65
C LEU A 277 14.53 -9.72 -13.24
N LEU A 278 13.33 -10.28 -13.04
CA LEU A 278 13.17 -11.69 -12.67
C LEU A 278 13.25 -12.64 -13.87
N PHE A 279 12.53 -12.35 -14.95
CA PHE A 279 12.48 -13.19 -16.15
C PHE A 279 13.04 -12.41 -17.33
N ALA A 280 14.10 -12.92 -17.94
CA ALA A 280 14.74 -12.30 -19.09
C ALA A 280 14.22 -12.89 -20.41
N SER A 281 14.39 -12.16 -21.51
CA SER A 281 14.13 -12.73 -22.83
C SER A 281 15.07 -13.91 -23.10
N ALA A 282 14.54 -14.97 -23.69
CA ALA A 282 15.34 -16.08 -24.22
C ALA A 282 16.09 -15.72 -25.51
N ASP A 283 15.65 -14.65 -26.15
CA ASP A 283 16.22 -14.14 -27.39
C ASP A 283 16.42 -12.63 -27.28
N ASP A 284 17.68 -12.22 -27.20
CA ASP A 284 18.07 -10.80 -27.11
C ASP A 284 17.66 -10.01 -28.37
N SER A 285 17.41 -10.68 -29.50
CA SER A 285 16.97 -10.02 -30.73
C SER A 285 15.54 -9.47 -30.68
N HIS A 286 14.75 -9.89 -29.69
CA HIS A 286 13.40 -9.40 -29.44
C HIS A 286 13.33 -8.41 -28.27
N THR A 287 14.48 -8.02 -27.70
CA THR A 287 14.54 -6.99 -26.68
C THR A 287 14.59 -5.61 -27.34
N ILE A 288 13.77 -4.69 -26.85
CA ILE A 288 13.84 -3.28 -27.24
C ILE A 288 14.68 -2.58 -26.17
N SER A 289 15.69 -1.84 -26.60
CA SER A 289 16.41 -0.96 -25.68
C SER A 289 15.43 0.10 -25.20
N PHE A 290 15.19 0.19 -23.88
CA PHE A 290 14.28 1.18 -23.31
C PHE A 290 14.70 2.62 -23.67
N ASN A 291 16.01 2.84 -23.87
CA ASN A 291 16.55 4.09 -24.42
C ASN A 291 16.12 4.34 -25.87
N GLU A 292 16.06 3.31 -26.72
CA GLU A 292 15.52 3.42 -28.08
C GLU A 292 14.01 3.66 -28.09
N GLU A 293 13.27 3.13 -27.12
CA GLU A 293 11.82 3.33 -26.99
C GLU A 293 11.49 4.74 -26.48
N ILE A 294 12.18 5.22 -25.43
CA ILE A 294 12.14 6.63 -25.02
C ILE A 294 12.53 7.52 -26.21
N HIS A 295 13.58 7.14 -26.96
CA HIS A 295 13.99 7.91 -28.13
C HIS A 295 12.91 7.95 -29.22
N ARG A 296 12.24 6.83 -29.49
CA ARG A 296 11.10 6.76 -30.42
C ARG A 296 9.89 7.57 -29.93
N LEU A 297 9.53 7.45 -28.65
CA LEU A 297 8.32 8.06 -28.08
C LEU A 297 8.45 9.58 -27.91
N PHE A 298 9.62 10.08 -27.54
CA PHE A 298 9.84 11.51 -27.29
C PHE A 298 10.51 12.27 -28.44
N PHE A 299 11.30 11.59 -29.29
CA PHE A 299 12.08 12.24 -30.35
C PHE A 299 11.74 11.74 -31.77
N GLY A 300 11.00 10.65 -31.90
CA GLY A 300 10.61 10.07 -33.18
C GLY A 300 9.40 10.76 -33.81
N SER A 301 9.51 12.04 -34.21
CA SER A 301 8.73 12.58 -35.35
C SER A 301 8.99 14.04 -35.74
N ARG A 302 9.50 14.96 -34.88
CA ARG A 302 9.52 16.39 -35.29
C ARG A 302 10.34 17.41 -34.50
N ASN A 303 11.28 17.02 -33.66
CA ASN A 303 12.05 17.99 -32.88
C ASN A 303 13.54 17.93 -33.26
N ASP A 304 14.04 18.98 -33.90
CA ASP A 304 15.45 19.24 -34.22
C ASP A 304 16.25 19.58 -32.94
N VAL A 305 16.22 18.70 -31.94
CA VAL A 305 17.11 18.82 -30.77
C VAL A 305 18.29 17.87 -31.01
N PRO A 306 19.53 18.37 -31.14
CA PRO A 306 20.69 17.53 -31.36
C PRO A 306 21.01 16.80 -30.04
N PHE A 307 20.81 15.48 -30.03
CA PHE A 307 21.17 14.59 -28.94
C PHE A 307 22.11 13.52 -29.49
N ASN A 308 23.26 13.29 -28.86
CA ASN A 308 24.20 12.22 -29.25
C ASN A 308 23.96 10.96 -28.40
N GLU A 309 24.26 9.77 -28.94
CA GLU A 309 24.11 8.45 -28.27
C GLU A 309 24.80 8.31 -26.90
N GLY A 310 25.72 9.23 -26.55
CA GLY A 310 26.42 9.26 -25.27
C GLY A 310 25.88 10.30 -24.28
N ASP A 311 24.86 11.08 -24.65
CA ASP A 311 24.31 12.09 -23.76
C ASP A 311 23.40 11.41 -22.71
N PRO A 312 23.57 11.70 -21.41
CA PRO A 312 22.68 11.19 -20.38
C PRO A 312 21.28 11.79 -20.56
N VAL A 313 20.26 10.94 -20.54
CA VAL A 313 18.86 11.39 -20.55
C VAL A 313 18.62 12.19 -19.27
N PRO A 314 18.09 13.43 -19.35
CA PRO A 314 17.70 14.17 -18.15
C PRO A 314 16.63 13.39 -17.40
N ILE A 315 16.88 13.14 -16.11
CA ILE A 315 15.92 12.61 -15.15
C ILE A 315 14.85 13.66 -14.88
#